data_AF-A0A7Z9GZG8-F1
#
_entry.id   AF-A0A7Z9GZG8-F1
#
_cell.length_a   1.000
_cell.length_b   1.000
_cell.length_c   1.000
_cell.angle_alpha   90.00
_cell.angle_beta   90.00
_cell.angle_gamma   90.00
#
_symmetry.space_group_name_H-M   'P 1'
#
loop_
_entity.id
_entity.type
_entity.pdbx_description
1 polymer ?
#
loop_
_entity_poly.entity_id
_entity_poly.type
_entity_poly.pdbx_seq_one_letter_code
_entity_poly.pdbx_strand_id
1 'polypeptide(L)'
;MVRKTGGKPMIGSKGSGLLFLLVGALLLAGPGVRPLRTEIVVREDAEQIQIETPHLKAAIRKQGYVSGVAARSLLDKKTGFRDVGFGLDIADWIMEPGSDKGYRDQLSDDLIYRFENPYHGARAKRCIEGPQICTKARQLETRIIRGKGFVAGLFHGIIQRDEADLIWHTGGDTWLID
;
A
#
# COMPACT_ATOMS: atom_id res chain seq x y z
N MET A 1 47.47 -43.54 81.94
CA MET A 1 46.71 -44.61 81.25
C MET A 1 45.24 -44.49 81.64
N VAL A 2 44.40 -44.14 80.66
CA VAL A 2 42.93 -44.33 80.55
C VAL A 2 42.05 -44.04 81.78
N ARG A 3 41.16 -43.04 81.66
CA ARG A 3 39.71 -43.20 81.91
C ARG A 3 38.89 -42.09 81.24
N LYS A 4 37.68 -42.51 80.88
CA LYS A 4 36.70 -41.93 79.95
C LYS A 4 35.79 -40.90 80.64
N THR A 5 35.11 -40.12 79.78
CA THR A 5 33.73 -39.57 79.89
C THR A 5 33.45 -38.38 80.83
N GLY A 6 33.29 -37.20 80.22
CA GLY A 6 32.21 -36.24 80.48
C GLY A 6 31.62 -35.88 79.10
N GLY A 7 30.34 -35.62 78.85
CA GLY A 7 29.27 -35.01 79.63
C GLY A 7 28.64 -33.96 78.70
N LYS A 8 27.37 -34.16 78.28
CA LYS A 8 26.61 -33.32 77.32
C LYS A 8 26.47 -31.86 77.83
N PRO A 9 26.23 -30.86 76.94
CA PRO A 9 24.82 -30.50 76.67
C PRO A 9 24.52 -30.06 75.22
N MET A 10 23.23 -30.06 74.92
CA MET A 10 22.60 -29.54 73.70
C MET A 10 22.69 -28.01 73.62
N ILE A 11 22.70 -27.44 72.42
CA ILE A 11 22.00 -26.18 72.06
C ILE A 11 21.90 -26.15 70.53
N GLY A 12 20.68 -25.90 70.04
CA GLY A 12 20.38 -25.79 68.62
C GLY A 12 20.89 -24.49 68.00
N SER A 13 20.96 -24.47 66.67
CA SER A 13 20.91 -23.24 65.91
C SER A 13 20.48 -23.55 64.48
N LYS A 14 19.59 -22.69 63.98
CA LYS A 14 18.90 -22.73 62.70
C LYS A 14 19.90 -22.64 61.54
N GLY A 15 19.66 -23.38 60.47
CA GLY A 15 20.41 -23.28 59.23
C GLY A 15 19.59 -23.85 58.08
N SER A 16 18.86 -22.96 57.41
CA SER A 16 18.04 -23.23 56.23
C SER A 16 18.94 -23.70 55.08
N GLY A 17 18.87 -24.99 54.75
CA GLY A 17 19.58 -25.61 53.65
C GLY A 17 18.68 -25.72 52.42
N LEU A 18 18.72 -24.65 51.62
CA LEU A 18 18.36 -24.56 50.21
C LEU A 18 18.31 -25.92 49.47
N LEU A 19 17.12 -26.46 49.21
CA LEU A 19 16.97 -27.64 48.37
C LEU A 19 15.65 -27.63 47.59
N PHE A 20 15.79 -27.75 46.26
CA PHE A 20 14.78 -28.00 45.23
C PHE A 20 13.80 -26.87 44.87
N LEU A 21 14.26 -25.98 43.98
CA LEU A 21 13.37 -25.25 43.06
C LEU A 21 14.08 -25.03 41.72
N LEU A 22 14.31 -26.11 40.98
CA LEU A 22 14.69 -26.06 39.56
C LEU A 22 14.08 -27.28 38.83
N VAL A 23 12.75 -27.38 38.87
CA VAL A 23 12.02 -28.12 37.84
C VAL A 23 11.89 -27.17 36.67
N GLY A 24 12.68 -27.45 35.64
CA GLY A 24 12.87 -26.60 34.48
C GLY A 24 11.57 -26.20 33.81
N ALA A 25 11.34 -24.89 33.72
CA ALA A 25 10.51 -24.27 32.72
C ALA A 25 11.17 -24.48 31.33
N LEU A 26 11.06 -25.70 30.81
CA LEU A 26 11.39 -26.03 29.43
C LEU A 26 10.09 -26.46 28.78
N LEU A 27 9.77 -25.87 27.61
CA LEU A 27 8.63 -26.15 26.73
C LEU A 27 7.43 -25.19 26.77
N LEU A 28 7.67 -23.89 26.57
CA LEU A 28 6.69 -23.02 25.88
C LEU A 28 7.33 -22.23 24.71
N ALA A 29 8.36 -22.78 24.09
CA ALA A 29 8.70 -22.39 22.72
C ALA A 29 7.87 -23.27 21.77
N GLY A 30 6.57 -22.98 21.68
CA GLY A 30 5.79 -23.45 20.53
C GLY A 30 6.50 -23.01 19.25
N PRO A 31 6.39 -23.75 18.13
CA PRO A 31 6.99 -23.31 16.87
C PRO A 31 6.48 -21.90 16.61
N GLY A 32 7.36 -20.92 16.77
CA GLY A 32 7.02 -19.54 16.49
C GLY A 32 6.51 -19.55 15.07
N VAL A 33 5.24 -19.23 14.87
CA VAL A 33 4.69 -18.94 13.56
C VAL A 33 5.55 -17.80 13.05
N ARG A 34 6.60 -18.13 12.30
CA ARG A 34 7.32 -17.14 11.53
C ARG A 34 6.24 -16.58 10.62
N PRO A 35 5.91 -15.27 10.70
CA PRO A 35 5.03 -14.71 9.70
C PRO A 35 5.66 -15.07 8.36
N LEU A 36 4.91 -15.76 7.51
CA LEU A 36 5.33 -16.00 6.14
C LEU A 36 5.68 -14.61 5.60
N ARG A 37 6.98 -14.34 5.43
CA ARG A 37 7.42 -13.19 4.66
C ARG A 37 6.99 -13.50 3.25
N THR A 38 5.80 -13.06 2.90
CA THR A 38 5.35 -12.99 1.52
C THR A 38 6.24 -11.95 0.86
N GLU A 39 7.29 -12.44 0.18
CA GLU A 39 8.26 -11.58 -0.47
C GLU A 39 7.54 -10.82 -1.58
N ILE A 40 7.48 -9.48 -1.43
CA ILE A 40 7.00 -8.61 -2.48
C ILE A 40 8.14 -8.45 -3.48
N VAL A 41 7.94 -8.98 -4.69
CA VAL A 41 8.90 -8.88 -5.77
C VAL A 41 8.62 -7.60 -6.54
N VAL A 42 9.65 -6.75 -6.67
CA VAL A 42 9.59 -5.51 -7.46
C VAL A 42 10.62 -5.58 -8.57
N ARG A 43 10.16 -5.44 -9.82
CA ARG A 43 11.02 -5.34 -11.01
C ARG A 43 10.75 -4.01 -11.66
N GLU A 44 11.80 -3.29 -12.03
CA GLU A 44 11.69 -1.96 -12.60
C GLU A 44 12.54 -1.88 -13.86
N ASP A 45 11.97 -1.29 -14.90
CA ASP A 45 12.66 -0.96 -16.15
C ASP A 45 12.35 0.50 -16.54
N ALA A 46 12.74 0.89 -17.75
CA ALA A 46 12.55 2.25 -18.25
C ALA A 46 11.07 2.62 -18.46
N GLU A 47 10.20 1.64 -18.70
CA GLU A 47 8.79 1.84 -19.05
C GLU A 47 7.86 1.67 -17.85
N GLN A 48 8.19 0.76 -16.92
CA GLN A 48 7.26 0.34 -15.88
C GLN A 48 7.92 -0.19 -14.61
N ILE A 49 7.11 -0.26 -13.56
CA ILE A 49 7.40 -0.96 -12.31
C ILE A 49 6.40 -2.12 -12.20
N GLN A 50 6.89 -3.35 -12.17
CA GLN A 50 6.08 -4.52 -11.85
C GLN A 50 6.19 -4.84 -10.35
N ILE A 51 5.05 -4.98 -9.69
CA ILE A 51 4.93 -5.38 -8.29
C ILE A 51 4.18 -6.70 -8.23
N GLU A 52 4.72 -7.65 -7.48
CA GLU A 52 4.16 -8.99 -7.39
C GLU A 52 4.23 -9.52 -5.95
N THR A 53 3.07 -9.88 -5.40
CA THR A 53 2.90 -10.59 -4.14
C THR A 53 2.41 -12.02 -4.42
N PRO A 54 2.24 -12.89 -3.42
CA PRO A 54 1.62 -14.21 -3.63
C PRO A 54 0.18 -14.14 -4.13
N HIS A 55 -0.53 -13.04 -3.87
CA HIS A 55 -1.95 -12.90 -4.20
C HIS A 55 -2.20 -11.95 -5.37
N LEU A 56 -1.38 -10.91 -5.50
CA LEU A 56 -1.60 -9.84 -6.48
C LEU A 56 -0.39 -9.67 -7.39
N LYS A 57 -0.65 -9.16 -8.59
CA LYS A 57 0.37 -8.66 -9.50
C LYS A 57 -0.16 -7.42 -10.18
N ALA A 58 0.68 -6.40 -10.35
CA ALA A 58 0.34 -5.17 -11.04
C ALA A 58 1.55 -4.62 -11.77
N ALA A 59 1.33 -3.85 -12.84
CA ALA A 59 2.37 -3.05 -13.48
C ALA A 59 1.96 -1.58 -13.41
N ILE A 60 2.90 -0.72 -13.05
CA ILE A 60 2.71 0.73 -13.01
C ILE A 60 3.46 1.31 -14.20
N ARG A 61 2.76 2.00 -15.11
CA ARG A 61 3.40 2.66 -16.25
C ARG A 61 4.01 3.99 -15.82
N LYS A 62 5.24 4.26 -16.25
CA LYS A 62 5.93 5.53 -16.03
C LYS A 62 5.55 6.60 -17.05
N GLN A 63 4.94 6.19 -18.16
CA GLN A 63 4.64 7.02 -19.33
C GLN A 63 3.31 6.60 -19.98
N GLY A 64 2.62 7.53 -20.63
CA GLY A 64 1.45 7.25 -21.47
C GLY A 64 0.19 8.01 -21.06
N TYR A 65 -0.96 7.54 -21.56
CA TYR A 65 -2.29 8.17 -21.34
C TYR A 65 -2.74 8.15 -19.87
N VAL A 66 -2.28 7.14 -19.11
CA VAL A 66 -2.54 6.99 -17.67
C VAL A 66 -1.23 6.74 -16.96
N SER A 67 -0.95 7.57 -15.98
CA SER A 67 0.14 7.37 -15.05
C SER A 67 -0.39 6.73 -13.76
N GLY A 68 -0.16 5.43 -13.58
CA GLY A 68 -0.85 4.60 -12.57
C GLY A 68 -0.72 3.11 -12.87
N VAL A 69 -1.59 2.28 -12.27
CA VAL A 69 -1.62 0.83 -12.57
C VAL A 69 -2.14 0.64 -13.99
N ALA A 70 -1.36 -0.03 -14.84
CA ALA A 70 -1.65 -0.23 -16.24
C ALA A 70 -2.92 -1.06 -16.43
N ALA A 71 -3.72 -0.70 -17.44
CA ALA A 71 -4.90 -1.46 -17.85
C ALA A 71 -4.63 -2.97 -17.92
N ARG A 72 -5.51 -3.75 -17.30
CA ARG A 72 -5.50 -5.22 -17.27
C ARG A 72 -4.27 -5.84 -16.59
N SER A 73 -3.41 -5.04 -15.98
CA SER A 73 -2.19 -5.53 -15.32
C SER A 73 -2.45 -5.96 -13.88
N LEU A 74 -3.47 -5.40 -13.21
CA LEU A 74 -3.86 -5.80 -11.86
C LEU A 74 -4.53 -7.16 -11.93
N LEU A 75 -3.81 -8.18 -11.48
CA LEU A 75 -4.22 -9.58 -11.47
C LEU A 75 -4.39 -10.05 -10.04
N ASP A 76 -5.59 -10.53 -9.72
CA ASP A 76 -5.80 -11.43 -8.58
C ASP A 76 -5.44 -12.86 -9.00
N LYS A 77 -4.35 -13.38 -8.43
CA LYS A 77 -3.82 -14.72 -8.74
C LYS A 77 -4.72 -15.84 -8.25
N LYS A 78 -5.56 -15.61 -7.24
CA LYS A 78 -6.47 -16.62 -6.71
C LYS A 78 -7.62 -16.89 -7.68
N THR A 79 -8.21 -15.83 -8.23
CA THR A 79 -9.39 -15.92 -9.11
C THR A 79 -9.03 -15.87 -10.59
N GLY A 80 -7.84 -15.38 -10.94
CA GLY A 80 -7.46 -15.06 -12.31
C GLY A 80 -8.06 -13.76 -12.83
N PHE A 81 -8.82 -13.04 -11.98
CA PHE A 81 -9.44 -11.77 -12.35
C PHE A 81 -8.39 -10.72 -12.71
N ARG A 82 -8.65 -9.98 -13.79
CA ARG A 82 -7.88 -8.79 -14.17
C ARG A 82 -8.78 -7.58 -14.14
N ASP A 83 -8.24 -6.43 -13.77
CA ASP A 83 -8.98 -5.18 -13.90
C ASP A 83 -9.55 -5.03 -15.33
N VAL A 84 -10.82 -4.62 -15.39
CA VAL A 84 -11.58 -4.51 -16.64
C VAL A 84 -11.57 -3.10 -17.23
N GLY A 85 -10.95 -2.16 -16.52
CA GLY A 85 -10.86 -0.75 -16.89
C GLY A 85 -9.65 -0.44 -17.76
N PHE A 86 -9.36 0.86 -17.89
CA PHE A 86 -8.19 1.38 -18.59
C PHE A 86 -6.95 1.53 -17.68
N GLY A 87 -7.02 0.94 -16.49
CA GLY A 87 -6.02 1.09 -15.43
C GLY A 87 -6.68 1.41 -14.10
N LEU A 88 -5.87 1.47 -13.05
CA LEU A 88 -6.26 2.12 -11.80
C LEU A 88 -5.74 3.55 -11.86
N ASP A 89 -6.64 4.45 -12.24
CA ASP A 89 -6.38 5.86 -12.44
C ASP A 89 -6.61 6.60 -11.13
N ILE A 90 -5.84 7.67 -10.89
CA ILE A 90 -6.25 8.69 -9.92
C ILE A 90 -7.37 9.46 -10.60
N ALA A 91 -8.62 9.08 -10.33
CA ALA A 91 -9.77 9.74 -10.92
C ALA A 91 -9.85 11.18 -10.38
N ASP A 92 -9.65 12.14 -11.27
CA ASP A 92 -9.48 13.54 -10.89
C ASP A 92 -10.61 14.42 -11.43
N TRP A 93 -11.81 13.85 -11.40
CA TRP A 93 -13.03 14.52 -11.87
C TRP A 93 -14.02 14.45 -10.72
N ILE A 94 -14.38 15.60 -10.17
CA ILE A 94 -15.54 15.67 -9.30
C ILE A 94 -16.75 15.71 -10.22
N MET A 95 -17.61 14.71 -10.07
CA MET A 95 -18.81 14.55 -10.89
C MET A 95 -20.04 14.42 -10.00
N GLU A 96 -21.18 14.88 -10.52
CA GLU A 96 -22.47 14.68 -9.88
C GLU A 96 -23.53 14.21 -10.87
N PRO A 97 -24.66 13.64 -10.38
CA PRO A 97 -25.80 13.30 -11.24
C PRO A 97 -26.37 14.54 -11.95
N GLY A 98 -26.72 14.38 -13.23
CA GLY A 98 -27.29 15.48 -14.03
C GLY A 98 -26.71 15.52 -15.43
N SER A 99 -26.94 16.62 -16.15
CA SER A 99 -26.39 16.83 -17.50
C SER A 99 -25.98 18.29 -17.66
N ASP A 100 -24.88 18.52 -18.35
CA ASP A 100 -24.41 19.86 -18.73
C ASP A 100 -25.10 20.43 -19.98
N LYS A 101 -25.97 19.66 -20.64
CA LYS A 101 -26.54 19.99 -21.97
C LYS A 101 -27.19 21.37 -22.05
N GLY A 102 -27.79 21.87 -20.96
CA GLY A 102 -28.48 23.16 -20.93
C GLY A 102 -27.57 24.39 -20.82
N TYR A 103 -26.29 24.20 -20.49
CA TYR A 103 -25.32 25.29 -20.31
C TYR A 103 -23.94 24.94 -20.89
N ARG A 104 -23.88 23.92 -21.76
CA ARG A 104 -22.63 23.35 -22.29
C ARG A 104 -21.82 24.37 -23.07
N ASP A 105 -22.49 25.31 -23.72
CA ASP A 105 -21.91 26.44 -24.44
C ASP A 105 -21.15 27.42 -23.54
N GLN A 106 -21.33 27.33 -22.22
CA GLN A 106 -20.64 28.15 -21.22
C GLN A 106 -19.47 27.41 -20.56
N LEU A 107 -19.23 26.14 -20.91
CA LEU A 107 -18.18 25.32 -20.32
C LEU A 107 -16.92 25.31 -21.17
N SER A 108 -15.76 25.20 -20.50
CA SER A 108 -14.52 24.80 -21.16
C SER A 108 -14.61 23.33 -21.61
N ASP A 109 -13.87 22.96 -22.65
CA ASP A 109 -13.87 21.61 -23.21
C ASP A 109 -13.60 20.52 -22.16
N ASP A 110 -12.70 20.80 -21.20
CA ASP A 110 -12.33 19.91 -20.10
C ASP A 110 -13.51 19.58 -19.14
N LEU A 111 -14.58 20.39 -19.13
CA LEU A 111 -15.76 20.20 -18.27
C LEU A 111 -16.96 19.59 -19.00
N ILE A 112 -16.87 19.37 -20.30
CA ILE A 112 -17.96 18.80 -21.09
C ILE A 112 -17.99 17.28 -20.92
N TYR A 113 -19.04 16.78 -20.26
CA TYR A 113 -19.28 15.34 -20.12
C TYR A 113 -20.36 14.86 -21.09
N ARG A 114 -19.92 14.09 -22.08
CA ARG A 114 -20.82 13.43 -23.04
C ARG A 114 -21.13 12.02 -22.54
N PHE A 115 -22.40 11.70 -22.32
CA PHE A 115 -22.89 10.34 -22.06
C PHE A 115 -23.62 9.78 -23.29
N GLU A 116 -24.17 8.57 -23.20
CA GLU A 116 -24.79 7.82 -24.31
C GLU A 116 -23.83 7.53 -25.48
N ASN A 117 -22.58 7.21 -25.12
CA ASN A 117 -21.56 6.79 -26.08
C ASN A 117 -20.82 5.54 -25.58
N PRO A 118 -19.97 4.92 -26.43
CA PRO A 118 -19.27 3.68 -26.08
C PRO A 118 -18.37 3.76 -24.84
N TYR A 119 -18.00 4.95 -24.37
CA TYR A 119 -17.02 5.16 -23.31
C TYR A 119 -17.66 5.57 -21.97
N HIS A 120 -18.80 6.27 -21.97
CA HIS A 120 -19.38 6.88 -20.76
C HIS A 120 -20.73 6.28 -20.31
N GLY A 121 -21.28 5.32 -21.06
CA GLY A 121 -22.54 4.65 -20.73
C GLY A 121 -23.75 5.59 -20.79
N ALA A 122 -24.93 5.11 -20.36
CA ALA A 122 -26.20 5.84 -20.50
C ALA A 122 -26.58 6.72 -19.29
N ARG A 123 -25.81 6.67 -18.19
CA ARG A 123 -26.14 7.45 -16.99
C ARG A 123 -25.66 8.89 -17.16
N ALA A 124 -26.60 9.83 -17.11
CA ALA A 124 -26.30 11.26 -17.12
C ALA A 124 -25.46 11.65 -15.89
N LYS A 125 -24.34 12.32 -16.14
CA LYS A 125 -23.48 12.99 -15.16
C LYS A 125 -23.03 14.33 -15.71
N ARG A 126 -22.58 15.23 -14.85
CA ARG A 126 -21.88 16.48 -15.22
C ARG A 126 -20.61 16.64 -14.40
N CYS A 127 -19.62 17.31 -14.97
CA CYS A 127 -18.39 17.67 -14.28
C CYS A 127 -18.64 18.89 -13.40
N ILE A 128 -18.14 18.82 -12.17
CA ILE A 128 -18.03 19.95 -11.24
C ILE A 128 -16.60 20.48 -11.28
N GLU A 129 -15.63 19.59 -11.46
CA GLU A 129 -14.23 19.91 -11.57
C GLU A 129 -13.59 19.05 -12.67
N GLY A 130 -12.75 19.67 -13.49
CA GLY A 130 -12.05 19.01 -14.59
C GLY A 130 -10.82 18.22 -14.12
N PRO A 131 -10.13 17.53 -15.03
CA PRO A 131 -8.96 16.70 -14.71
C PRO A 131 -7.85 17.54 -14.06
N GLN A 132 -7.49 17.26 -12.80
CA GLN A 132 -6.36 17.96 -12.16
C GLN A 132 -4.99 17.38 -12.57
N ILE A 133 -4.78 16.04 -12.60
CA ILE A 133 -3.43 15.45 -12.66
C ILE A 133 -3.30 14.28 -13.65
N CYS A 134 -4.18 13.27 -13.60
CA CYS A 134 -3.91 11.95 -14.22
C CYS A 134 -3.83 11.92 -15.76
N THR A 135 -4.61 12.74 -16.47
CA THR A 135 -4.58 12.82 -17.95
C THR A 135 -3.51 13.77 -18.48
N LYS A 136 -2.95 14.62 -17.60
CA LYS A 136 -1.94 15.63 -17.93
C LYS A 136 -0.52 15.15 -17.58
N ALA A 137 -0.39 14.27 -16.58
CA ALA A 137 0.85 13.63 -16.18
C ALA A 137 1.30 12.56 -17.18
N ARG A 138 1.80 12.98 -18.34
CA ARG A 138 2.27 12.09 -19.43
C ARG A 138 3.50 11.26 -19.07
N GLN A 139 4.27 11.73 -18.08
CA GLN A 139 5.46 11.10 -17.56
C GLN A 139 5.54 11.33 -16.05
N LEU A 140 5.83 10.27 -15.29
CA LEU A 140 6.08 10.34 -13.86
C LEU A 140 7.52 9.97 -13.57
N GLU A 141 8.20 10.82 -12.80
CA GLU A 141 9.42 10.40 -12.13
C GLU A 141 9.02 9.55 -10.93
N THR A 142 9.57 8.34 -10.83
CA THR A 142 9.13 7.34 -9.84
C THR A 142 10.25 6.98 -8.89
N ARG A 143 9.95 6.93 -7.59
CA ARG A 143 10.84 6.40 -6.57
C ARG A 143 10.17 5.26 -5.81
N ILE A 144 10.78 4.09 -5.84
CA ILE A 144 10.33 2.92 -5.07
C ILE A 144 10.81 3.01 -3.62
N ILE A 145 9.89 2.85 -2.69
CA ILE A 145 10.14 2.70 -1.25
C ILE A 145 9.74 1.29 -0.85
N ARG A 146 10.67 0.55 -0.23
CA ARG A 146 10.42 -0.82 0.27
C ARG A 146 10.39 -0.82 1.78
N GLY A 147 9.35 -1.38 2.38
CA GLY A 147 9.21 -1.55 3.82
C GLY A 147 8.90 -2.98 4.22
N LYS A 148 8.72 -3.20 5.52
CA LYS A 148 8.36 -4.52 6.03
C LYS A 148 6.89 -4.80 5.70
N GLY A 149 6.66 -5.65 4.70
CA GLY A 149 5.32 -6.06 4.28
C GLY A 149 4.61 -5.04 3.39
N PHE A 150 5.34 -4.08 2.81
CA PHE A 150 4.75 -3.18 1.83
C PHE A 150 5.78 -2.69 0.81
N VAL A 151 5.27 -2.28 -0.35
CA VAL A 151 6.01 -1.47 -1.32
C VAL A 151 5.17 -0.23 -1.60
N ALA A 152 5.82 0.92 -1.64
CA ALA A 152 5.21 2.17 -2.02
C ALA A 152 5.94 2.78 -3.23
N GLY A 153 5.17 3.33 -4.16
CA GLY A 153 5.68 4.18 -5.23
C GLY A 153 5.42 5.63 -4.87
N LEU A 154 6.47 6.45 -4.86
CA LEU A 154 6.34 7.91 -4.84
C LEU A 154 6.46 8.40 -6.27
N PHE A 155 5.49 9.20 -6.69
CA PHE A 155 5.45 9.79 -8.03
C PHE A 155 5.65 11.30 -7.91
N HIS A 156 6.58 11.82 -8.69
CA HIS A 156 6.73 13.25 -8.89
C HIS A 156 6.13 13.60 -10.25
N GLY A 157 4.97 14.25 -10.22
CA GLY A 157 4.31 14.78 -11.40
C GLY A 157 4.82 16.19 -11.72
N ILE A 158 5.30 16.40 -12.95
CA ILE A 158 5.56 17.74 -13.46
C ILE A 158 4.30 18.18 -14.22
N ILE A 159 3.55 19.12 -13.64
CA ILE A 159 2.37 19.69 -14.30
C ILE A 159 2.82 20.96 -15.02
N GLN A 160 2.80 20.94 -16.35
CA GLN A 160 2.96 22.14 -17.17
C GLN A 160 1.56 22.65 -17.51
N ARG A 161 1.13 23.75 -16.88
CA ARG A 161 -0.06 24.50 -17.32
C ARG A 161 0.39 25.61 -18.26
N ASP A 162 -0.14 25.61 -19.47
CA ASP A 162 -0.04 26.75 -20.37
C ASP A 162 -1.07 27.80 -19.91
N GLU A 163 -0.53 28.91 -19.39
CA GLU A 163 -1.15 30.19 -19.07
C GLU A 163 -2.17 30.27 -17.90
N ALA A 164 -1.85 31.19 -16.98
CA ALA A 164 -2.60 31.73 -15.85
C ALA A 164 -2.87 30.82 -14.63
N ASP A 165 -2.43 31.34 -13.48
CA ASP A 165 -2.61 30.91 -12.10
C ASP A 165 -1.77 29.72 -11.59
N LEU A 166 -0.59 30.09 -11.06
CA LEU A 166 0.24 29.30 -10.15
C LEU A 166 -0.57 28.92 -8.89
N ILE A 167 -0.96 27.67 -8.78
CA ILE A 167 -1.11 26.99 -7.49
C ILE A 167 -0.27 25.71 -7.57
N TRP A 168 0.83 25.68 -6.82
CA TRP A 168 1.64 24.47 -6.65
C TRP A 168 1.01 23.62 -5.56
N HIS A 169 0.62 22.39 -5.92
CA HIS A 169 0.46 21.32 -4.95
C HIS A 169 1.06 20.04 -5.54
N THR A 170 2.32 19.76 -5.21
CA THR A 170 2.87 18.41 -5.39
C THR A 170 2.39 17.57 -4.21
N GLY A 171 1.14 17.12 -4.26
CA GLY A 171 0.68 16.02 -3.42
C GLY A 171 1.33 14.75 -3.93
N GLY A 172 2.25 14.16 -3.15
CA GLY A 172 2.84 12.88 -3.49
C GLY A 172 1.77 11.79 -3.35
N ASP A 173 1.25 11.31 -4.47
CA ASP A 173 0.32 10.17 -4.47
C ASP A 173 1.09 8.93 -4.03
N THR A 174 0.86 8.51 -2.79
CA THR A 174 1.46 7.30 -2.23
C THR A 174 0.50 6.15 -2.42
N TRP A 175 0.88 5.21 -3.27
CA TRP A 175 0.18 3.93 -3.39
C TRP A 175 0.75 2.96 -2.38
N LEU A 176 -0.09 2.43 -1.48
CA LEU A 176 0.25 1.35 -0.57
C LEU A 176 -0.29 0.04 -1.15
N ILE A 177 0.59 -0.93 -1.37
CA ILE A 177 0.21 -2.33 -1.63
C ILE A 177 0.74 -3.13 -0.44
N ASP A 178 -0.17 -3.73 0.34
CA ASP A 178 0.11 -4.62 1.48
C ASP A 178 -0.08 -6.11 1.13
#